data_AF-A0A936LW67-F1
#
_entry.id   AF-A0A936LW67-F1
#
_cell.length_a   1.000
_cell.length_b   1.000
_cell.length_c   1.000
_cell.angle_alpha   90.00
_cell.angle_beta   90.00
_cell.angle_gamma   90.00
#
_symmetry.space_group_name_H-M   'P 1'
#
loop_
_entity.id
_entity.type
_entity.pdbx_description
1 polymer ?
#
loop_
_entity_poly.entity_id
_entity_poly.type
_entity_poly.pdbx_seq_one_letter_code
_entity_poly.pdbx_strand_id
1 'polypeptide(L)'
;MSDSVEQVETCAACGASIYPEHIARGLADHWQGQLLCVHCLREQKGGSATGGEAERPADPLGDPIELVPEEETSTVPGLVGGVKYDTKPTAIKSFGGGPGGMTAGSLHEARLKRPLDPAADTATRCRTFHCKLADAAFAHMNDQINDWVDAHEDVRIKFVTSCIGVVEGKHADPHLIVTVFY
;
A
#
# COMPACT_ATOMS: atom_id res chain seq x y z
N MET A 1 21.50 -13.97 -39.01
CA MET A 1 21.21 -13.57 -37.63
C MET A 1 20.60 -14.78 -36.96
N SER A 2 21.33 -15.46 -36.07
CA SER A 2 20.81 -16.60 -35.34
C SER A 2 20.05 -16.06 -34.14
N ASP A 3 18.72 -16.18 -34.15
CA ASP A 3 17.88 -15.97 -32.97
C ASP A 3 18.30 -16.99 -31.91
N SER A 4 19.12 -16.55 -30.96
CA SER A 4 19.40 -17.31 -29.74
C SER A 4 18.10 -17.34 -28.95
N VAL A 5 17.31 -18.39 -29.16
CA VAL A 5 16.10 -18.69 -28.38
C VAL A 5 16.50 -18.64 -26.92
N GLU A 6 16.06 -17.60 -26.20
CA GLU A 6 16.27 -17.47 -24.76
C GLU A 6 15.67 -18.70 -24.09
N GLN A 7 16.55 -19.59 -23.61
CA GLN A 7 16.15 -20.84 -22.97
C GLN A 7 15.54 -20.50 -21.60
N VAL A 8 14.23 -20.40 -21.57
CA VAL A 8 13.46 -20.23 -20.34
C VAL A 8 13.25 -21.62 -19.72
N GLU A 9 13.78 -21.80 -18.51
CA GLU A 9 13.55 -23.02 -17.72
C GLU A 9 12.31 -22.83 -16.83
N THR A 10 11.82 -23.91 -16.22
CA THR A 10 10.63 -23.85 -15.35
C THR A 10 10.92 -24.41 -13.96
N CYS A 11 10.43 -23.73 -12.93
CA CYS A 11 10.51 -24.17 -11.55
C CYS A 11 9.82 -25.53 -11.38
N ALA A 12 10.51 -26.50 -10.79
CA ALA A 12 10.00 -27.84 -10.57
C ALA A 12 8.82 -27.92 -9.56
N ALA A 13 8.72 -26.94 -8.65
CA ALA A 13 7.68 -26.94 -7.60
C ALA A 13 6.40 -26.19 -8.01
N CYS A 14 6.53 -25.01 -8.63
CA CYS A 14 5.38 -24.14 -8.94
C CYS A 14 5.16 -23.89 -10.44
N GLY A 15 6.03 -24.39 -11.32
CA GLY A 15 5.92 -24.21 -12.76
C GLY A 15 6.24 -22.80 -13.28
N ALA A 16 6.70 -21.88 -12.42
CA ALA A 16 7.08 -20.53 -12.82
C ALA A 16 8.24 -20.53 -13.82
N SER A 17 8.23 -19.60 -14.79
CA SER A 17 9.35 -19.39 -15.71
C SER A 17 10.56 -18.83 -14.97
N ILE A 18 11.73 -19.43 -15.22
CA ILE A 18 13.02 -19.06 -14.69
C ILE A 18 13.90 -18.69 -15.88
N TYR A 19 14.29 -17.42 -15.91
CA TYR A 19 15.20 -16.91 -16.91
C TYR A 19 16.67 -17.14 -16.48
N PRO A 20 17.60 -17.30 -17.42
CA PRO A 20 19.02 -17.52 -17.10
C PRO A 20 19.65 -16.45 -16.20
N GLU A 21 19.20 -15.19 -16.30
CA GLU A 21 19.64 -14.10 -15.42
C GLU A 21 19.23 -14.30 -13.95
N HIS A 22 18.15 -15.03 -13.67
CA HIS A 22 17.75 -15.36 -12.31
C HIS A 22 18.70 -16.39 -11.69
N ILE A 23 19.21 -17.32 -12.50
CA ILE A 23 20.23 -18.28 -12.08
C ILE A 23 21.57 -17.56 -11.88
N ALA A 24 21.97 -16.70 -12.83
CA ALA A 24 23.22 -15.95 -12.74
C ALA A 24 23.28 -15.00 -11.53
N ARG A 25 22.14 -14.43 -11.11
CA ARG A 25 22.03 -13.57 -9.92
C ARG A 25 21.80 -14.33 -8.61
N GLY A 26 21.72 -15.67 -8.65
CA GLY A 26 21.45 -16.51 -7.47
C GLY A 26 20.04 -16.35 -6.90
N LEU A 27 19.09 -15.84 -7.70
CA LEU A 27 17.69 -15.73 -7.33
C LEU A 27 16.93 -17.06 -7.53
N ALA A 28 17.36 -17.87 -8.50
CA ALA A 28 16.92 -19.25 -8.70
C ALA A 28 18.14 -20.18 -8.63
N ASP A 29 17.98 -21.33 -7.99
CA ASP A 29 19.09 -22.27 -7.79
C ASP A 29 18.57 -23.70 -7.73
N HIS A 30 19.47 -24.66 -7.93
CA HIS A 30 19.17 -26.08 -7.84
C HIS A 30 19.22 -26.53 -6.38
N TRP A 31 18.07 -26.93 -5.83
CA TRP A 31 17.97 -27.53 -4.50
C TRP A 31 17.64 -29.01 -4.63
N GLN A 32 18.48 -29.88 -4.07
CA GLN A 32 18.36 -31.34 -4.20
C GLN A 32 18.22 -31.84 -5.66
N GLY A 33 18.89 -31.16 -6.60
CA GLY A 33 18.83 -31.50 -8.02
C GLY A 33 17.60 -30.98 -8.78
N GLN A 34 16.73 -30.20 -8.12
CA GLN A 34 15.57 -29.57 -8.76
C GLN A 34 15.75 -28.05 -8.82
N LEU A 35 15.50 -27.46 -10.00
CA LEU A 35 15.53 -26.02 -10.19
C LEU A 35 14.31 -25.37 -9.53
N LEU A 36 14.55 -24.48 -8.57
CA LEU A 36 13.51 -23.77 -7.83
C LEU A 36 13.62 -22.26 -8.03
N CYS A 37 12.47 -21.59 -8.15
CA CYS A 37 12.40 -20.13 -8.16
C CYS A 37 12.66 -19.55 -6.76
N VAL A 38 12.86 -18.23 -6.69
CA VAL A 38 13.20 -17.51 -5.44
C VAL A 38 12.24 -17.80 -4.27
N HIS A 39 10.95 -18.01 -4.54
CA HIS A 39 9.95 -18.27 -3.51
C HIS A 39 10.04 -19.71 -2.99
N CYS A 40 9.97 -20.68 -3.89
CA CYS A 40 10.06 -22.10 -3.51
C CYS A 40 11.43 -22.43 -2.90
N LEU A 41 12.50 -21.79 -3.37
CA LEU A 41 13.83 -21.95 -2.81
C LEU A 41 13.90 -21.43 -1.36
N ARG A 42 13.25 -20.29 -1.06
CA ARG A 42 13.16 -19.74 0.31
C ARG A 42 12.30 -20.61 1.22
N GLU A 43 11.20 -21.15 0.72
CA GLU A 43 10.35 -22.07 1.48
C GLU A 43 11.09 -23.38 1.82
N GLN A 44 11.82 -23.94 0.85
CA GLN A 44 12.57 -25.18 1.03
C GLN A 44 13.83 -25.02 1.89
N LYS A 45 14.55 -23.90 1.74
CA LYS A 45 15.70 -23.58 2.61
C LYS A 45 15.25 -23.14 4.01
N GLY A 46 14.04 -22.57 4.13
CA GLY A 46 13.44 -22.09 5.37
C GLY A 46 12.48 -23.05 6.06
N GLY A 47 12.49 -24.35 5.70
CA GLY A 47 11.54 -25.33 6.19
C GLY A 47 11.51 -25.46 7.72
N SER A 48 10.39 -25.04 8.32
CA SER A 48 9.97 -25.19 9.73
C SER A 48 10.62 -24.23 10.75
N ALA A 49 10.20 -22.97 10.72
CA ALA A 49 10.29 -22.08 11.88
C ALA A 49 8.89 -21.52 12.21
N THR A 50 8.18 -22.23 13.09
CA THR A 50 7.28 -21.58 14.03
C THR A 50 8.08 -20.52 14.80
N GLY A 51 7.68 -19.25 14.69
CA GLY A 51 8.08 -18.15 15.58
C GLY A 51 9.57 -18.01 15.90
N GLY A 52 10.29 -17.18 15.16
CA GLY A 52 11.64 -16.75 15.52
C GLY A 52 11.98 -15.43 14.83
N GLU A 53 12.20 -14.39 15.62
CA GLU A 53 12.79 -13.12 15.20
C GLU A 53 14.12 -13.41 14.49
N ALA A 54 14.24 -12.95 13.24
CA ALA A 54 15.53 -12.93 12.56
C ALA A 54 16.35 -11.76 13.11
N GLU A 55 17.38 -12.08 13.91
CA GLU A 55 18.44 -11.17 14.32
C GLU A 55 19.03 -10.45 13.11
N ARG A 56 18.93 -9.11 13.11
CA ARG A 56 19.74 -8.25 12.24
C ARG A 56 21.20 -8.33 12.70
N PRO A 57 22.19 -8.40 11.78
CA PRO A 57 23.59 -8.23 12.15
C PRO A 57 23.80 -6.86 12.82
N ALA A 58 24.58 -6.87 13.90
CA ALA A 58 24.82 -5.75 14.80
C ALA A 58 25.31 -4.48 14.08
N ASP A 59 24.59 -3.38 14.30
CA ASP A 59 25.07 -2.02 14.04
C ASP A 59 26.25 -1.72 15.01
N PRO A 60 27.44 -1.34 14.52
CA PRO A 60 28.56 -0.99 15.37
C PRO A 60 28.55 0.51 15.66
N LEU A 61 27.63 0.99 16.49
CA LEU A 61 27.75 2.30 17.15
C LEU A 61 26.85 2.33 18.39
N GLY A 62 27.43 1.88 19.51
CA GLY A 62 26.93 2.21 20.84
C GLY A 62 27.19 3.68 21.13
N ASP A 63 26.15 4.38 21.58
CA ASP A 63 26.06 4.93 22.94
C ASP A 63 24.67 5.58 23.12
N PRO A 64 24.01 5.41 24.29
CA PRO A 64 22.71 6.01 24.54
C PRO A 64 22.83 7.54 24.65
N ILE A 65 22.07 8.26 23.81
CA ILE A 65 22.01 9.72 23.82
C ILE A 65 21.34 10.19 25.13
N GLU A 66 22.12 10.88 25.95
CA GLU A 66 21.66 11.55 27.17
C GLU A 66 20.80 12.76 26.79
N LEU A 67 19.56 12.83 27.30
CA LEU A 67 18.64 13.93 27.04
C LEU A 67 19.06 15.18 27.84
N VAL A 68 19.62 16.16 27.14
CA VAL A 68 19.91 17.49 27.70
C VAL A 68 18.61 18.32 27.74
N PRO A 69 18.25 18.96 28.87
CA PRO A 69 17.08 19.83 28.94
C PRO A 69 17.26 21.12 28.13
N GLU A 70 16.15 21.56 27.53
CA GLU A 70 16.05 22.63 26.56
C GLU A 70 16.34 24.01 27.17
N GLU A 71 17.37 24.70 26.68
CA GLU A 71 17.51 26.15 26.82
C GLU A 71 17.50 26.84 25.45
N GLU A 72 16.69 27.87 25.36
CA GLU A 72 16.46 28.72 24.22
C GLU A 72 17.76 29.33 23.68
N THR A 73 18.14 29.05 22.44
CA THR A 73 18.96 30.02 21.68
C THR A 73 18.75 29.89 20.17
N SER A 74 18.58 31.06 19.59
CA SER A 74 18.29 31.34 18.19
C SER A 74 19.48 31.12 17.25
N THR A 75 19.14 31.05 15.96
CA THR A 75 19.94 31.30 14.74
C THR A 75 20.74 30.13 14.15
N VAL A 76 20.27 29.67 12.98
CA VAL A 76 21.02 28.84 12.03
C VAL A 76 21.58 29.76 10.93
N PRO A 77 22.90 29.89 10.74
CA PRO A 77 23.48 30.61 9.62
C PRO A 77 23.65 29.66 8.43
N GLY A 78 23.00 29.93 7.29
CA GLY A 78 23.32 29.18 6.07
C GLY A 78 22.35 29.10 4.89
N LEU A 79 21.19 29.78 4.87
CA LEU A 79 20.34 29.80 3.66
C LEU A 79 20.11 31.22 3.15
N VAL A 80 20.82 31.55 2.07
CA VAL A 80 20.61 32.72 1.23
C VAL A 80 19.47 32.38 0.26
N GLY A 81 18.34 33.08 0.37
CA GLY A 81 17.20 32.96 -0.57
C GLY A 81 15.88 32.60 0.11
N GLY A 82 15.25 33.60 0.73
CA GLY A 82 14.00 33.44 1.45
C GLY A 82 12.80 33.17 0.54
N VAL A 83 12.10 32.06 0.78
CA VAL A 83 10.69 31.90 0.41
C VAL A 83 9.87 32.24 1.65
N LYS A 84 9.14 33.36 1.61
CA LYS A 84 8.21 33.75 2.66
C LYS A 84 6.98 32.85 2.62
N TYR A 85 6.77 32.03 3.63
CA TYR A 85 5.45 31.46 3.93
C TYR A 85 4.87 32.23 5.12
N ASP A 86 3.94 33.13 4.81
CA ASP A 86 3.15 33.86 5.79
C ASP A 86 1.92 33.03 6.15
N THR A 87 2.11 31.93 6.89
CA THR A 87 1.02 31.32 7.68
C THR A 87 1.63 30.38 8.73
N LYS A 88 1.33 30.66 10.00
CA LYS A 88 1.71 29.83 11.15
C LYS A 88 1.33 28.36 10.87
N PRO A 89 2.20 27.36 11.15
CA PRO A 89 1.79 25.97 11.09
C PRO A 89 0.69 25.78 12.14
N THR A 90 -0.53 25.52 11.67
CA THR A 90 -1.66 25.24 12.55
C THR A 90 -1.41 23.91 13.24
N ALA A 91 -1.67 23.90 14.55
CA ALA A 91 -1.49 22.79 15.45
C ALA A 91 -1.92 21.44 14.82
N ILE A 92 -1.02 20.46 14.87
CA ILE A 92 -1.33 19.06 14.61
C ILE A 92 -2.32 18.64 15.70
N LYS A 93 -3.61 18.64 15.36
CA LYS A 93 -4.64 18.02 16.18
C LYS A 93 -4.40 16.52 16.08
N SER A 94 -3.98 15.92 17.18
CA SER A 94 -3.90 14.48 17.35
C SER A 94 -5.28 13.88 17.05
N PHE A 95 -5.42 13.18 15.92
CA PHE A 95 -6.63 12.48 15.54
C PHE A 95 -6.72 11.18 16.35
N GLY A 96 -7.23 11.28 17.57
CA GLY A 96 -7.80 10.15 18.29
C GLY A 96 -9.11 9.73 17.62
N GLY A 97 -9.04 8.80 16.68
CA GLY A 97 -10.19 8.21 16.00
C GLY A 97 -10.33 6.74 16.38
N GLY A 98 -11.43 6.41 17.07
CA GLY A 98 -11.79 5.03 17.39
C GLY A 98 -12.01 4.15 16.14
N PRO A 99 -12.22 2.84 16.33
CA PRO A 99 -12.32 1.89 15.24
C PRO A 99 -13.57 2.19 14.40
N GLY A 100 -13.37 2.76 13.20
CA GLY A 100 -14.44 3.04 12.23
C GLY A 100 -14.36 4.38 11.49
N GLY A 101 -13.48 5.30 11.90
CA GLY A 101 -13.56 6.71 11.47
C GLY A 101 -12.59 7.19 10.38
N MET A 102 -12.07 6.33 9.50
CA MET A 102 -11.18 6.76 8.40
C MET A 102 -11.48 6.00 7.12
N THR A 103 -12.45 6.48 6.33
CA THR A 103 -12.45 6.18 4.90
C THR A 103 -11.26 6.93 4.28
N ALA A 104 -10.14 6.24 4.11
CA ALA A 104 -9.00 6.74 3.35
C ALA A 104 -9.46 7.01 1.91
N GLY A 105 -9.90 8.24 1.63
CA GLY A 105 -10.54 8.55 0.35
C GLY A 105 -11.46 9.77 0.34
N SER A 106 -11.75 10.43 1.47
CA SER A 106 -12.38 11.75 1.43
C SER A 106 -11.39 12.80 0.92
N LEU A 107 -11.14 12.80 -0.40
CA LEU A 107 -10.73 14.03 -1.06
C LEU A 107 -11.84 15.04 -0.81
N HIS A 108 -11.50 16.15 -0.17
CA HIS A 108 -12.44 17.25 0.02
C HIS A 108 -12.96 17.64 -1.37
N GLU A 109 -14.24 17.39 -1.63
CA GLU A 109 -14.84 17.49 -2.98
C GLU A 109 -14.65 18.87 -3.60
N ALA A 110 -14.46 19.89 -2.75
CA ALA A 110 -14.07 21.25 -3.13
C ALA A 110 -12.75 21.35 -3.94
N ARG A 111 -11.91 20.31 -3.97
CA ARG A 111 -10.65 20.29 -4.76
C ARG A 111 -10.85 19.76 -6.18
N LEU A 112 -12.01 19.18 -6.49
CA LEU A 112 -12.28 18.58 -7.79
C LEU A 112 -12.76 19.64 -8.78
N LYS A 113 -12.04 19.77 -9.90
CA LYS A 113 -12.26 20.84 -10.89
C LYS A 113 -13.34 20.52 -11.92
N ARG A 114 -13.60 19.24 -12.18
CA ARG A 114 -14.61 18.81 -13.16
C ARG A 114 -16.00 18.81 -12.49
N PRO A 115 -16.98 19.51 -13.06
CA PRO A 115 -18.35 19.50 -12.52
C PRO A 115 -18.94 18.10 -12.65
N LEU A 116 -19.81 17.73 -11.70
CA LEU A 116 -20.56 16.49 -11.80
C LEU A 116 -21.66 16.66 -12.86
N ASP A 117 -21.82 15.67 -13.74
CA ASP A 117 -22.89 15.65 -14.72
C ASP A 117 -23.66 14.33 -14.61
N PRO A 118 -24.84 14.32 -13.96
CA PRO A 118 -25.64 13.11 -13.81
C PRO A 118 -26.22 12.62 -15.15
N ALA A 119 -26.32 13.48 -16.16
CA ALA A 119 -26.86 13.14 -17.49
C ALA A 119 -25.82 12.53 -18.43
N ALA A 120 -24.52 12.78 -18.21
CA ALA A 120 -23.46 12.21 -19.02
C ALA A 120 -23.40 10.67 -18.92
N ASP A 121 -23.10 9.99 -20.02
CA ASP A 121 -22.93 8.52 -20.03
C ASP A 121 -21.61 8.06 -19.41
N THR A 122 -20.63 8.96 -19.32
CA THR A 122 -19.30 8.67 -18.77
C THR A 122 -19.19 9.13 -17.32
N ALA A 123 -18.55 8.32 -16.47
CA ALA A 123 -18.22 8.71 -15.10
C ALA A 123 -17.21 9.86 -15.07
N THR A 124 -17.42 10.79 -14.14
CA THR A 124 -16.58 11.97 -13.94
C THR A 124 -15.70 11.83 -12.71
N ARG A 125 -16.15 11.08 -11.71
CA ARG A 125 -15.47 10.82 -10.46
C ARG A 125 -15.47 9.33 -10.14
N CYS A 126 -14.65 8.97 -9.17
CA CYS A 126 -14.67 7.65 -8.57
C CYS A 126 -14.50 7.75 -7.07
N ARG A 127 -15.01 6.75 -6.36
CA ARG A 127 -14.81 6.55 -4.92
C ARG A 127 -14.52 5.09 -4.67
N THR A 128 -13.46 4.82 -3.91
CA THR A 128 -13.05 3.47 -3.55
C THR A 128 -13.45 3.19 -2.10
N PHE A 129 -14.12 2.06 -1.91
CA PHE A 129 -14.45 1.47 -0.63
C PHE A 129 -13.66 0.18 -0.48
N HIS A 130 -13.24 -0.16 0.73
CA HIS A 130 -12.59 -1.43 0.99
C HIS A 130 -12.95 -1.94 2.37
N CYS A 131 -13.02 -3.25 2.52
CA CYS A 131 -13.29 -3.89 3.80
C CYS A 131 -12.55 -5.23 3.89
N LYS A 132 -12.32 -5.70 5.12
CA LYS A 132 -11.77 -7.05 5.35
C LYS A 132 -12.76 -8.09 4.84
N LEU A 133 -12.25 -9.27 4.47
CA LEU A 133 -13.09 -10.39 4.05
C LEU A 133 -13.80 -11.05 5.25
N ALA A 134 -14.82 -10.36 5.77
CA ALA A 134 -15.65 -10.81 6.90
C ALA A 134 -17.08 -10.29 6.76
N ASP A 135 -18.07 -11.10 7.15
CA ASP A 135 -19.50 -10.80 6.94
C ASP A 135 -19.95 -9.46 7.55
N ALA A 136 -19.53 -9.19 8.79
CA ALA A 136 -19.85 -7.92 9.46
C ALA A 136 -19.24 -6.71 8.73
N ALA A 137 -18.05 -6.88 8.14
CA ALA A 137 -17.37 -5.82 7.39
C ALA A 137 -18.05 -5.56 6.03
N PHE A 138 -18.58 -6.61 5.39
CA PHE A 138 -19.40 -6.46 4.18
C PHE A 138 -20.70 -5.71 4.46
N ALA A 139 -21.42 -6.08 5.52
CA ALA A 139 -22.65 -5.39 5.92
C ALA A 139 -22.38 -3.89 6.16
N HIS A 140 -21.34 -3.58 6.94
CA HIS A 140 -20.96 -2.20 7.21
C HIS A 140 -20.52 -1.44 5.95
N MET A 141 -19.80 -2.08 5.01
CA MET A 141 -19.44 -1.44 3.74
C MET A 141 -20.67 -1.13 2.89
N ASN A 142 -21.68 -2.01 2.89
CA ASN A 142 -22.93 -1.76 2.17
C ASN A 142 -23.67 -0.55 2.74
N ASP A 143 -23.78 -0.46 4.07
CA ASP A 143 -24.38 0.69 4.75
C ASP A 143 -23.62 1.98 4.39
N GLN A 144 -22.29 1.96 4.43
CA GLN A 144 -21.47 3.12 4.05
C GLN A 144 -21.66 3.57 2.59
N ILE A 145 -21.81 2.61 1.66
CA ILE A 145 -22.05 2.94 0.25
C ILE A 145 -23.44 3.55 0.09
N ASN A 146 -24.47 2.96 0.70
CA ASN A 146 -25.85 3.46 0.61
C ASN A 146 -25.99 4.84 1.24
N ASP A 147 -25.49 5.01 2.47
CA ASP A 147 -25.48 6.30 3.17
C ASP A 147 -24.76 7.39 2.36
N TRP A 148 -23.65 7.02 1.69
CA TRP A 148 -22.94 7.95 0.82
C TRP A 148 -23.77 8.35 -0.40
N VAL A 149 -24.42 7.40 -1.07
CA VAL A 149 -25.27 7.68 -2.24
C VAL A 149 -26.47 8.54 -1.83
N ASP A 150 -27.13 8.20 -0.72
CA ASP A 150 -28.30 8.93 -0.23
C ASP A 150 -27.96 10.36 0.21
N ALA A 151 -26.73 10.60 0.68
CA ALA A 151 -26.26 11.93 1.05
C ALA A 151 -25.89 12.82 -0.15
N HIS A 152 -25.78 12.29 -1.37
CA HIS A 152 -25.34 13.02 -2.56
C HIS A 152 -26.33 12.82 -3.72
N GLU A 153 -27.39 13.63 -3.77
CA GLU A 153 -28.45 13.54 -4.80
C GLU A 153 -27.94 13.76 -6.24
N ASP A 154 -26.78 14.41 -6.41
CA ASP A 154 -26.13 14.64 -7.70
C ASP A 154 -25.36 13.41 -8.21
N VAL A 155 -25.05 12.46 -7.34
CA VAL A 155 -24.30 11.25 -7.66
C VAL A 155 -25.20 10.25 -8.37
N ARG A 156 -24.81 9.89 -9.60
CA ARG A 156 -25.41 8.77 -10.34
C ARG A 156 -24.35 7.74 -10.68
N ILE A 157 -24.44 6.57 -10.05
CA ILE A 157 -23.54 5.45 -10.31
C ILE A 157 -23.66 5.02 -11.79
N LYS A 158 -22.52 5.02 -12.50
CA LYS A 158 -22.42 4.61 -13.91
C LYS A 158 -21.96 3.16 -14.03
N PHE A 159 -20.88 2.84 -13.33
CA PHE A 159 -20.37 1.46 -13.26
C PHE A 159 -19.60 1.24 -11.96
N VAL A 160 -19.41 -0.03 -11.60
CA VAL A 160 -18.70 -0.46 -10.39
C VAL A 160 -17.70 -1.54 -10.78
N THR A 161 -16.51 -1.47 -10.20
CA THR A 161 -15.51 -2.54 -10.30
C THR A 161 -15.20 -3.08 -8.91
N SER A 162 -14.87 -4.37 -8.84
CA SER A 162 -14.43 -5.00 -7.61
C SER A 162 -13.21 -5.88 -7.85
N CYS A 163 -12.34 -5.97 -6.85
CA CYS A 163 -11.23 -6.90 -6.81
C CYS A 163 -10.93 -7.29 -5.36
N ILE A 164 -10.29 -8.44 -5.18
CA ILE A 164 -9.70 -8.83 -3.91
C ILE A 164 -8.21 -8.54 -4.00
N GLY A 165 -7.69 -7.78 -3.04
CA GLY A 165 -6.29 -7.38 -3.00
C GLY A 165 -5.78 -7.24 -1.57
N VAL A 166 -4.47 -7.13 -1.42
CA VAL A 166 -3.84 -6.87 -0.11
C VAL A 166 -3.76 -5.35 0.07
N VAL A 167 -4.29 -4.85 1.18
CA VAL A 167 -4.15 -3.44 1.57
C VAL A 167 -3.08 -3.34 2.63
N GLU A 168 -2.03 -2.56 2.35
CA GLU A 168 -0.91 -2.37 3.26
C GLU A 168 -1.29 -1.40 4.38
N GLY A 169 -1.40 -1.92 5.60
CA GLY A 169 -1.51 -1.14 6.83
C GLY A 169 -0.46 -1.60 7.85
N LYS A 170 -0.83 -1.66 9.13
CA LYS A 170 0.02 -2.31 10.15
C LYS A 170 0.20 -3.81 9.88
N HIS A 171 -0.84 -4.44 9.32
CA HIS A 171 -0.85 -5.83 8.89
C HIS A 171 -1.29 -5.86 7.42
N ALA A 172 -0.69 -6.76 6.65
CA ALA A 172 -1.08 -7.03 5.27
C ALA A 172 -2.26 -8.00 5.30
N ASP A 173 -3.48 -7.46 5.20
CA ASP A 173 -4.70 -8.25 5.22
C ASP A 173 -5.34 -8.27 3.81
N PRO A 174 -6.01 -9.37 3.42
CA PRO A 174 -6.81 -9.40 2.20
C PRO A 174 -8.10 -8.59 2.41
N HIS A 175 -8.40 -7.73 1.44
CA HIS A 175 -9.57 -6.87 1.42
C HIS A 175 -10.36 -7.05 0.13
N LEU A 176 -11.68 -6.96 0.24
CA LEU A 176 -12.53 -6.65 -0.90
C LEU A 176 -12.42 -5.14 -1.16
N ILE A 177 -12.06 -4.77 -2.37
CA ILE A 177 -11.93 -3.40 -2.82
C ILE A 177 -12.99 -3.17 -3.89
N VAL A 178 -13.83 -2.16 -3.69
CA VAL A 178 -14.92 -1.78 -4.58
C VAL A 178 -14.71 -0.34 -5.02
N THR A 179 -14.61 -0.09 -6.32
CA THR A 179 -14.54 1.27 -6.87
C THR A 179 -15.82 1.60 -7.60
N VAL A 180 -16.52 2.62 -7.11
CA VAL A 180 -17.74 3.16 -7.69
C VAL A 180 -17.38 4.33 -8.59
N PHE A 181 -17.79 4.28 -9.85
CA PHE A 181 -17.60 5.35 -10.82
C PHE A 181 -18.93 6.05 -11.09
N TYR A 182 -18.94 7.38 -10.93
CA TYR A 182 -20.15 8.21 -10.96
C TYR A 182 -19.93 9.53 -11.70
#